data_AF-A0A2U1PKK7-F1
#
_entry.id   AF-A0A2U1PKK7-F1
#
_cell.length_a   1.000
_cell.length_b   1.000
_cell.length_c   1.000
_cell.angle_alpha   90.00
_cell.angle_beta   90.00
_cell.angle_gamma   90.00
#
_symmetry.space_group_name_H-M   'P 1'
#
loop_
_entity.id
_entity.type
_entity.pdbx_description
1 polymer ?
#
loop_
_entity_poly.entity_id
_entity_poly.type
_entity_poly.pdbx_seq_one_letter_code
_entity_poly.pdbx_strand_id
1 'polypeptide(L)'
;MVIKVSKTGGPCLEFGVTAYADEIVIDSLSVKDPDMTEDQLPYEGPRFDELDENLQKAFHKYLEIRGIKPSATNFLHEYMINKEHKEYTNWLKNLKKFVEA
;
A
#
# COMPACT_ATOMS: atom_id res chain seq x y z
N MET A 1 0.54 2.17 -3.55
CA MET A 1 -0.07 1.27 -2.54
C MET A 1 0.76 1.37 -1.26
N VAL A 2 0.16 1.19 -0.08
CA VAL A 2 0.90 1.19 1.19
C VAL A 2 0.80 -0.20 1.81
N ILE A 3 1.94 -0.77 2.20
CA ILE A 3 2.02 -2.06 2.88
C ILE A 3 2.47 -1.81 4.32
N LYS A 4 1.65 -2.23 5.27
CA LYS A 4 1.95 -2.12 6.71
C LYS A 4 2.25 -3.50 7.26
N VAL A 5 3.41 -3.64 7.91
CA VAL A 5 3.81 -4.86 8.60
C VAL A 5 4.00 -4.55 10.08
N SER A 6 3.04 -4.98 10.90
CA SER A 6 3.05 -4.83 12.34
C SER A 6 3.40 -6.13 13.06
N LYS A 7 3.98 -6.01 14.25
CA LYS A 7 4.14 -7.10 15.21
C LYS A 7 3.38 -6.73 16.48
N THR A 8 2.93 -7.74 17.23
CA THR A 8 2.22 -7.51 18.49
C THR A 8 3.09 -6.71 19.46
N GLY A 9 2.62 -5.52 19.87
CA GLY A 9 3.29 -4.65 20.83
C GLY A 9 4.59 -4.01 20.34
N GLY A 10 4.82 -3.94 19.02
CA GLY A 10 6.02 -3.34 18.44
C GLY A 10 5.73 -2.33 17.34
N PRO A 11 6.78 -1.64 16.84
CA PRO A 11 6.63 -0.68 15.76
C PRO A 11 6.14 -1.32 14.46
N CYS A 12 5.47 -0.52 13.65
CA CYS A 12 4.96 -0.89 12.34
C CYS A 12 5.94 -0.45 11.25
N LEU A 13 6.29 -1.35 10.33
CA LEU A 13 6.99 -0.99 9.10
C LEU A 13 5.97 -0.59 8.05
N GLU A 14 6.16 0.56 7.43
CA GLU A 14 5.32 1.05 6.35
C GLU A 14 6.14 1.21 5.08
N PHE A 15 5.74 0.47 4.04
CA PHE A 15 6.37 0.52 2.71
C PHE A 15 5.44 1.26 1.76
N GLY A 16 5.94 2.33 1.15
CA GLY A 16 5.36 2.93 -0.04
C GLY A 16 5.75 2.09 -1.25
N VAL A 17 4.76 1.58 -1.99
CA VAL A 17 4.98 0.62 -3.05
C VAL A 17 4.21 1.00 -4.31
N THR A 18 4.92 1.01 -5.44
CA THR A 18 4.36 1.07 -6.78
C THR A 18 4.39 -0.32 -7.40
N ALA A 19 3.22 -0.77 -7.87
CA ALA A 19 3.06 -2.09 -8.47
C ALA A 19 2.84 -1.96 -9.97
N TYR A 20 3.69 -2.63 -10.73
CA TYR A 20 3.57 -2.83 -12.17
C TYR A 20 3.11 -4.27 -12.45
N ALA A 21 2.90 -4.61 -13.72
CA ALA A 21 2.34 -5.92 -14.11
C ALA A 21 3.29 -7.09 -13.79
N ASP A 22 4.60 -6.84 -13.85
CA ASP A 22 5.68 -7.81 -13.74
C ASP A 22 6.62 -7.54 -12.55
N GLU A 23 6.54 -6.37 -11.93
CA GLU A 23 7.42 -5.99 -10.83
C GLU A 23 6.74 -5.17 -9.74
N ILE A 24 7.39 -5.14 -8.57
CA ILE A 24 6.98 -4.33 -7.42
C ILE A 24 8.18 -3.50 -7.01
N VAL A 25 8.00 -2.18 -7.03
CA VAL A 25 9.00 -1.18 -6.66
C VAL A 25 8.67 -0.63 -5.28
N ILE A 26 9.68 -0.59 -4.41
CA ILE A 26 9.57 0.05 -3.09
C ILE A 26 10.07 1.49 -3.25
N ASP A 27 9.18 2.46 -3.06
CA ASP A 27 9.47 3.88 -3.21
C ASP A 27 9.95 4.50 -1.90
N SER A 28 9.37 4.04 -0.77
CA SER A 28 9.69 4.55 0.56
C SER A 28 9.57 3.49 1.64
N LEU A 29 10.31 3.69 2.73
CA LEU A 29 10.28 2.84 3.92
C LEU A 29 10.32 3.73 5.17
N SER A 30 9.29 3.62 6.01
CA SER A 30 9.23 4.29 7.30
C SER A 30 8.92 3.32 8.44
N VAL A 31 9.30 3.70 9.65
CA VAL A 31 8.98 2.98 10.88
C VAL A 31 8.05 3.86 11.71
N LYS A 32 6.86 3.37 12.01
CA LYS A 32 5.87 4.09 12.81
C LYS A 32 5.72 3.42 14.17
N ASP A 33 5.91 4.18 15.24
CA ASP A 33 5.59 3.72 16.59
C ASP A 33 4.06 3.82 16.80
N PRO A 34 3.39 2.74 17.23
CA PRO A 34 1.96 2.77 17.52
C PRO A 34 1.56 3.81 18.58
N ASP A 35 2.47 4.23 19.46
CA ASP A 35 2.19 5.19 20.53
C ASP A 35 2.43 6.66 20.09
N MET A 36 2.86 6.91 18.84
CA MET A 36 3.01 8.28 18.32
C MET A 36 1.66 8.96 18.11
N THR A 37 1.53 10.21 18.58
CA THR A 37 0.34 11.02 18.34
C THR A 37 0.39 11.69 16.96
N GLU A 38 -0.77 12.02 16.38
CA GLU A 38 -0.85 12.66 15.04
C GLU A 38 -0.10 14.01 14.95
N ASP A 39 0.10 14.70 16.09
CA ASP A 39 0.84 15.96 16.18
C ASP A 39 2.37 15.79 16.07
N GLN A 40 2.87 14.56 16.19
CA GLN A 40 4.29 14.26 16.08
C GLN A 40 4.59 13.81 14.64
N LEU A 41 5.33 14.64 13.89
CA LEU A 41 5.80 14.27 12.55
C LEU A 41 6.84 13.14 12.67
N PRO A 42 6.51 11.89 12.29
CA PRO A 42 7.45 10.80 12.38
C PRO A 42 8.54 10.98 11.32
N TYR A 43 9.76 10.54 11.63
CA TYR A 43 10.82 10.47 10.63
C TYR A 43 10.42 9.49 9.53
N GLU A 44 10.29 9.99 8.29
CA GLU A 44 9.82 9.20 7.14
C GLU A 44 10.85 8.20 6.61
N GLY A 45 12.07 8.22 7.14
CA GLY A 45 13.17 7.41 6.63
C GLY A 45 13.99 8.15 5.56
N PRO A 46 15.17 7.61 5.21
CA PRO A 46 15.89 8.05 4.01
C PRO A 46 15.12 7.63 2.75
N ARG A 47 15.54 8.12 1.59
CA ARG A 47 15.00 7.58 0.33
C ARG A 47 15.42 6.12 0.17
N PHE A 48 14.53 5.28 -0.35
CA PHE A 48 14.79 3.84 -0.41
C PHE A 48 16.00 3.49 -1.30
N ASP A 49 16.22 4.25 -2.37
CA ASP A 49 17.34 4.14 -3.29
C ASP A 49 18.70 4.53 -2.67
N GLU A 50 18.70 5.28 -1.56
CA GLU A 50 19.90 5.63 -0.79
C GLU A 50 20.35 4.53 0.18
N LEU A 51 19.53 3.50 0.39
CA LEU A 51 19.89 2.35 1.22
C LEU A 51 20.95 1.48 0.53
N ASP A 52 21.72 0.73 1.33
CA ASP A 52 22.63 -0.29 0.80
C ASP A 52 21.88 -1.27 -0.12
N GLU A 53 22.49 -1.64 -1.26
CA GLU A 53 21.85 -2.51 -2.24
C GLU A 53 21.44 -3.89 -1.68
N ASN A 54 22.22 -4.45 -0.76
CA ASN A 54 21.86 -5.72 -0.13
C ASN A 54 20.66 -5.55 0.79
N LEU A 55 20.56 -4.41 1.47
CA LEU A 55 19.40 -4.08 2.30
C LEU A 55 18.14 -3.88 1.44
N GLN A 56 18.25 -3.18 0.30
CA GLN A 56 17.15 -3.05 -0.65
C GLN A 56 16.66 -4.43 -1.12
N LYS A 57 17.57 -5.30 -1.58
CA LYS A 57 17.28 -6.69 -1.99
C LYS A 57 16.64 -7.50 -0.86
N ALA A 58 17.09 -7.32 0.38
CA ALA A 58 16.52 -8.00 1.54
C ALA A 58 15.07 -7.58 1.81
N PHE A 59 14.74 -6.29 1.64
CA PHE A 59 13.35 -5.81 1.79
C PHE A 59 12.43 -6.31 0.68
N HIS A 60 12.90 -6.35 -0.57
CA HIS A 60 12.14 -6.99 -1.66
C HIS A 60 11.82 -8.45 -1.33
N LYS A 61 12.83 -9.23 -0.91
CA LYS A 61 12.64 -10.63 -0.51
C LYS A 61 11.73 -10.77 0.72
N TYR A 62 11.82 -9.84 1.67
CA TYR A 62 10.99 -9.82 2.87
C TYR A 62 9.49 -9.68 2.55
N LEU A 63 9.15 -8.81 1.60
CA LEU A 63 7.79 -8.62 1.10
C LEU A 63 7.34 -9.81 0.25
N GLU A 64 8.20 -10.32 -0.63
CA GLU A 64 7.90 -11.44 -1.51
C GLU A 64 7.52 -12.72 -0.74
N ILE A 65 8.27 -13.07 0.31
CA ILE A 65 7.99 -14.24 1.17
C ILE A 65 6.63 -14.10 1.90
N ARG A 66 6.13 -12.87 2.08
CA ARG A 66 4.80 -12.59 2.65
C ARG A 66 3.69 -12.59 1.60
N GLY A 67 4.01 -12.96 0.37
CA GLY A 67 3.05 -13.03 -0.74
C GLY A 67 2.83 -11.70 -1.46
N ILE A 68 3.60 -10.66 -1.13
CA ILE A 68 3.58 -9.40 -1.87
C ILE A 68 4.44 -9.58 -3.12
N LYS A 69 3.80 -9.98 -4.21
CA LYS A 69 4.42 -10.27 -5.51
C LYS A 69 3.48 -9.87 -6.65
N PRO A 70 3.97 -9.77 -7.91
CA PRO A 70 3.16 -9.29 -9.03
C PRO A 70 1.81 -9.98 -9.19
N SER A 71 1.71 -11.29 -8.92
CA SER A 71 0.42 -12.00 -9.00
C SER A 71 -0.62 -11.48 -7.99
N ALA A 72 -0.21 -11.06 -6.80
CA ALA A 72 -1.10 -10.54 -5.78
C ALA A 72 -1.57 -9.11 -6.13
N THR A 73 -0.67 -8.29 -6.67
CA THR A 73 -1.01 -6.92 -7.11
C THR A 73 -1.86 -6.93 -8.37
N ASN A 74 -1.63 -7.86 -9.30
CA ASN A 74 -2.46 -8.04 -10.49
C ASN A 74 -3.89 -8.42 -10.12
N PHE A 75 -4.06 -9.38 -9.20
CA PHE A 75 -5.38 -9.71 -8.66
C PHE A 75 -6.07 -8.50 -8.02
N LEU A 76 -5.33 -7.72 -7.20
CA LEU A 76 -5.87 -6.52 -6.58
C LEU A 76 -6.30 -5.48 -7.63
N HIS A 77 -5.53 -5.30 -8.69
CA HIS A 77 -5.84 -4.40 -9.79
C HIS A 77 -7.13 -4.79 -10.52
N GLU A 78 -7.29 -6.07 -10.88
CA GLU A 78 -8.52 -6.60 -11.49
C GLU A 78 -9.73 -6.39 -10.56
N TYR A 79 -9.56 -6.69 -9.27
CA TYR A 79 -10.59 -6.46 -8.26
C TYR A 79 -10.99 -4.98 -8.16
N MET A 80 -10.01 -4.07 -8.20
CA MET A 80 -10.25 -2.62 -8.15
C MET A 80 -11.09 -2.14 -9.33
N ILE A 81 -10.77 -2.56 -10.55
CA ILE A 81 -11.54 -2.22 -11.76
C ILE A 81 -13.00 -2.65 -11.60
N ASN A 82 -13.24 -3.91 -11.20
CA ASN A 82 -14.61 -4.41 -11.03
C ASN A 82 -15.36 -3.67 -9.91
N LYS A 83 -14.68 -3.35 -8.80
CA LYS A 83 -15.26 -2.56 -7.71
C LYS A 83 -15.62 -1.16 -8.19
N GLU A 84 -14.74 -0.48 -8.93
CA GLU A 84 -14.99 0.86 -9.48
C GLU A 84 -16.25 0.89 -10.35
N HIS A 85 -16.42 -0.08 -11.26
CA HIS A 85 -17.63 -0.19 -12.08
C HIS A 85 -18.90 -0.35 -11.25
N LYS A 86 -18.86 -1.19 -10.20
CA LYS A 86 -19.99 -1.39 -9.30
C LYS A 86 -20.33 -0.13 -8.51
N GLU A 87 -19.33 0.54 -7.95
CA GLU A 87 -19.51 1.78 -7.18
C GLU A 87 -20.04 2.91 -8.07
N TYR A 88 -19.51 3.06 -9.29
CA TYR A 88 -20.01 4.05 -10.25
C TYR A 88 -21.48 3.81 -10.61
N THR A 89 -21.85 2.55 -10.85
CA THR A 89 -23.25 2.17 -11.12
C THR A 89 -24.17 2.50 -9.94
N ASN A 90 -23.72 2.24 -8.71
CA ASN A 90 -24.48 2.57 -7.51
C ASN A 90 -24.61 4.08 -7.31
N TRP A 91 -23.53 4.82 -7.55
CA TRP A 91 -23.53 6.28 -7.50
C TRP A 91 -24.53 6.89 -8.49
N LEU A 92 -24.55 6.41 -9.74
CA LEU A 92 -25.55 6.83 -10.74
C LEU A 92 -26.99 6.54 -10.31
N LYS A 93 -27.25 5.36 -9.70
CA LYS A 93 -28.59 5.04 -9.16
C LYS A 93 -29.00 6.00 -8.06
N ASN A 94 -28.07 6.37 -7.18
CA ASN A 94 -28.33 7.32 -6.09
C ASN A 94 -28.59 8.72 -6.65
N LEU A 95 -27.81 9.16 -7.65
CA LEU A 95 -28.02 10.43 -8.33
C LEU A 95 -29.39 10.49 -9.01
N LYS A 96 -29.79 9.42 -9.71
CA LYS A 96 -31.12 9.31 -10.31
C LYS A 96 -32.22 9.50 -9.27
N LYS A 97 -32.16 8.76 -8.16
CA LYS A 97 -33.14 8.89 -7.06
C LYS A 97 -33.21 10.29 -6.48
N PHE A 98 -32.06 10.97 -6.38
CA PHE A 98 -32.01 12.34 -5.89
C PHE A 98 -32.69 13.34 -6.83
N VAL A 99 -32.54 13.17 -8.15
CA VAL A 99 -33.17 14.05 -9.15
C VAL A 99 -34.67 13.78 -9.33
N GLU A 100 -35.11 12.53 -9.11
CA GLU A 100 -36.52 12.13 -9.21
C GLU A 100 -37.35 12.43 -7.94
N ALA A 101 -36.71 12.83 -6.84
CA ALA A 101 -37.37 13.21 -5.58
C ALA A 101 -37.87 14.66 -5.61
#